data_AF-A0A3S4J657-F1
#
_entry.id   AF-A0A3S4J657-F1
#
_cell.length_a   1.000
_cell.length_b   1.000
_cell.length_c   1.000
_cell.angle_alpha   90.00
_cell.angle_beta   90.00
_cell.angle_gamma   90.00
#
_symmetry.space_group_name_H-M   'P 1'
#
loop_
_entity.id
_entity.type
_entity.pdbx_description
1 polymer ?
#
loop_
_entity_poly.entity_id
_entity_poly.type
_entity_poly.pdbx_seq_one_letter_code
_entity_poly.pdbx_strand_id
1 'polypeptide(L)'
;MTDRKFLDIDIDNFNERMKAIAPRVAFAVPNTLTGEGQLMVDITLENMDDFSPAQIARKVDALNQLLEAALNWRTSRPTWMARPGGKSGQ
;
A
#
# COMPACT_ATOMS: atom_id res chain seq x y z
N MET A 1 34.16 2.05 -14.01
CA MET A 1 33.64 3.09 -13.08
C MET A 1 32.67 3.91 -13.90
N THR A 2 31.37 3.76 -13.65
CA THR A 2 30.32 4.41 -14.43
C THR A 2 30.46 5.91 -14.29
N ASP A 3 30.59 6.59 -15.43
CA ASP A 3 30.64 8.04 -15.54
C ASP A 3 29.31 8.61 -15.01
N ARG A 4 29.25 8.87 -13.70
CA ARG A 4 28.10 9.53 -13.09
C ARG A 4 28.18 10.99 -13.52
N LYS A 5 27.52 11.31 -14.64
CA LYS A 5 27.17 12.69 -14.97
C LYS A 5 26.49 13.28 -13.74
N PHE A 6 27.15 14.26 -13.10
CA PHE A 6 26.53 15.10 -12.10
C PHE A 6 25.41 15.85 -12.82
N LEU A 7 24.18 15.40 -12.59
CA LEU A 7 22.98 16.08 -13.04
C LEU A 7 22.56 16.98 -11.87
N ASP A 8 22.37 18.27 -12.12
CA ASP A 8 21.87 19.20 -11.11
C ASP A 8 20.46 18.77 -10.69
N ILE A 9 20.37 18.21 -9.49
CA ILE A 9 19.12 17.88 -8.82
C ILE A 9 18.77 19.08 -7.95
N ASP A 10 17.64 19.72 -8.23
CA ASP A 10 17.10 20.84 -7.46
C ASP A 10 15.65 20.53 -7.04
N ILE A 11 15.11 21.25 -6.05
CA ILE A 11 13.78 21.05 -5.47
C ILE A 11 12.68 21.10 -6.54
N ASP A 12 12.88 21.94 -7.56
CA ASP A 12 11.94 22.12 -8.66
C ASP A 12 11.90 20.93 -9.63
N ASN A 13 13.01 20.20 -9.81
CA ASN A 13 13.15 19.12 -10.80
C ASN A 13 13.20 17.70 -10.19
N PHE A 14 13.25 17.61 -8.87
CA PHE A 14 13.47 16.35 -8.15
C PHE A 14 12.44 15.27 -8.50
N ASN A 15 11.15 15.63 -8.56
CA ASN A 15 10.08 14.70 -8.85
C ASN A 15 10.17 14.14 -10.28
N GLU A 16 10.47 14.98 -11.27
CA GLU A 16 10.64 14.53 -12.66
C GLU A 16 11.84 13.59 -12.82
N ARG A 17 12.95 13.92 -12.13
CA ARG A 17 14.14 13.07 -12.11
C ARG A 17 13.90 11.76 -11.38
N MET A 18 13.18 11.78 -10.27
CA MET A 18 12.82 10.58 -9.51
C MET A 18 11.95 9.64 -10.34
N LYS A 19 10.95 10.16 -11.06
CA LYS A 19 10.17 9.37 -12.03
C LYS A 19 11.03 8.77 -13.13
N ALA A 20 11.98 9.53 -13.67
CA ALA A 20 12.86 9.04 -14.74
C ALA A 20 13.83 7.94 -14.27
N ILE A 21 14.27 8.00 -13.01
CA ILE A 21 15.11 6.98 -12.40
C ILE A 21 14.27 5.75 -11.98
N ALA A 22 13.01 5.97 -11.59
CA ALA A 22 12.08 4.98 -11.08
C ALA A 22 12.76 4.01 -10.09
N PRO A 23 13.36 4.51 -9.00
CA PRO A 23 14.08 3.66 -8.06
C PRO A 23 13.10 2.63 -7.47
N ARG A 24 13.38 1.37 -7.80
CA ARG A 24 12.60 0.21 -7.36
C ARG A 24 13.27 -0.46 -6.18
N VAL A 25 12.46 -0.77 -5.19
CA VAL A 25 12.88 -1.41 -3.95
C VAL A 25 12.09 -2.71 -3.82
N ALA A 26 12.77 -3.82 -4.10
CA ALA A 26 12.18 -5.15 -4.07
C ALA A 26 12.95 -6.04 -3.08
N PHE A 27 12.45 -6.22 -1.87
CA PHE A 27 13.08 -7.09 -0.87
C PHE A 27 12.06 -7.71 0.11
N ALA A 28 12.48 -8.81 0.74
CA ALA A 28 11.70 -9.51 1.74
C ALA A 28 11.91 -8.87 3.13
N VAL A 29 10.82 -8.58 3.85
CA VAL A 29 10.85 -8.11 5.23
C VAL A 29 10.13 -9.08 6.16
N PRO A 30 10.52 -9.19 7.43
CA PRO A 30 9.77 -9.98 8.40
C PRO A 30 8.31 -9.54 8.48
N ASN A 31 7.37 -10.49 8.35
CA ASN A 31 5.95 -10.17 8.36
C ASN A 31 5.44 -9.98 9.79
N THR A 32 5.23 -8.71 10.18
CA THR A 32 4.70 -8.35 11.50
C THR A 32 3.17 -8.42 11.59
N LEU A 33 2.46 -8.67 10.49
CA LEU A 33 0.98 -8.75 10.47
C LEU A 33 0.48 -10.10 10.95
N THR A 34 1.09 -11.18 10.46
CA THR A 34 0.77 -12.56 10.86
C THR A 34 1.73 -13.10 11.91
N GLY A 35 2.89 -12.44 12.10
CA GLY A 35 3.96 -12.91 12.99
C GLY A 35 4.78 -14.07 12.43
N GLU A 36 4.47 -14.53 11.21
CA GLU A 36 5.09 -15.67 10.57
C GLU A 36 5.49 -15.35 9.13
N GLY A 37 6.70 -15.80 8.75
CA GLY A 37 7.21 -15.71 7.38
C GLY A 37 7.80 -14.34 7.01
N GLN A 38 7.96 -14.14 5.71
CA GLN A 38 8.49 -12.93 5.11
C GLN A 38 7.45 -12.31 4.18
N LEU A 39 7.31 -11.00 4.23
CA LEU A 39 6.51 -10.19 3.36
C LEU A 39 7.39 -9.67 2.21
N MET A 40 7.04 -10.02 0.98
CA MET A 40 7.70 -9.43 -0.19
C MET A 40 7.19 -8.01 -0.39
N VAL A 41 8.11 -7.05 -0.35
CA VAL A 41 7.84 -5.64 -0.60
C VAL A 41 8.41 -5.29 -1.96
N ASP A 42 7.58 -4.75 -2.84
CA ASP A 42 7.99 -4.26 -4.16
C ASP A 42 7.39 -2.87 -4.37
N ILE A 43 8.23 -1.85 -4.32
CA ILE A 43 7.80 -0.45 -4.34
C ILE A 43 8.61 0.29 -5.39
N THR A 44 7.90 1.03 -6.24
CA THR A 44 8.50 2.03 -7.12
C THR A 44 8.18 3.43 -6.59
N LEU A 45 9.23 4.21 -6.35
CA LEU A 45 9.11 5.58 -5.85
C LEU A 45 9.10 6.54 -7.03
N GLU A 46 8.12 7.43 -7.07
CA GLU A 46 7.89 8.35 -8.18
C GLU A 46 7.97 9.82 -7.74
N ASN A 47 7.86 10.09 -6.44
CA ASN A 47 7.86 11.44 -5.89
C ASN A 47 8.36 11.44 -4.44
N MET A 48 8.62 12.62 -3.88
CA MET A 48 9.09 12.75 -2.50
C MET A 48 8.07 12.30 -1.43
N ASP A 49 6.77 12.42 -1.69
CA ASP A 49 5.73 11.98 -0.74
C ASP A 49 5.66 10.45 -0.61
N ASP A 50 6.18 9.71 -1.59
CA ASP A 50 6.25 8.24 -1.57
C ASP A 50 7.17 7.71 -0.46
N PHE A 51 8.03 8.54 0.15
CA PHE A 51 8.79 8.16 1.35
C PHE A 51 7.95 8.17 2.62
N SER A 52 6.74 8.73 2.58
CA SER A 52 5.86 8.71 3.76
C SER A 52 5.33 7.29 4.02
N PRO A 53 5.27 6.84 5.29
CA PRO A 53 4.78 5.51 5.63
C PRO A 53 3.38 5.20 5.08
N ALA A 54 2.54 6.23 4.93
CA ALA A 54 1.19 6.10 4.38
C ALA A 54 1.19 5.73 2.88
N GLN A 55 2.08 6.33 2.07
CA GLN A 55 2.19 5.99 0.65
C GLN A 55 2.87 4.63 0.45
N ILE A 56 3.89 4.32 1.25
CA ILE A 56 4.55 3.01 1.26
C ILE A 56 3.53 1.89 1.51
N ALA A 57 2.70 2.04 2.56
CA ALA A 57 1.67 1.04 2.90
C ALA A 57 0.65 0.80 1.78
N ARG A 58 0.34 1.83 0.98
CA ARG A 58 -0.56 1.74 -0.17
C ARG A 58 0.05 1.03 -1.38
N LYS A 59 1.37 1.06 -1.53
CA LYS A 59 2.08 0.44 -2.67
C LYS A 59 2.44 -1.03 -2.42
N VAL A 60 2.29 -1.52 -1.20
CA VAL A 60 2.48 -2.94 -0.86
C VAL A 60 1.17 -3.69 -1.08
N ASP A 61 1.04 -4.39 -2.20
CA ASP A 61 -0.17 -5.14 -2.58
C ASP A 61 -0.64 -6.14 -1.52
N ALA A 62 0.29 -6.74 -0.79
CA ALA A 62 -0.03 -7.65 0.31
C ALA A 62 -0.77 -6.96 1.48
N LEU A 63 -0.51 -5.66 1.71
CA LEU A 63 -1.28 -4.84 2.63
C LEU A 63 -2.65 -4.46 2.04
N ASN A 64 -2.72 -4.15 0.75
CA ASN A 64 -3.98 -3.81 0.07
C ASN A 64 -4.97 -4.98 0.08
N GLN A 65 -4.53 -6.20 -0.18
CA GLN A 65 -5.42 -7.37 -0.16
C GLN A 65 -5.99 -7.64 1.25
N LEU A 66 -5.20 -7.43 2.30
CA LEU A 66 -5.69 -7.51 3.68
C LEU A 66 -6.64 -6.35 4.02
N LEU A 67 -6.37 -5.15 3.52
CA LEU A 67 -7.28 -4.00 3.65
C LEU A 67 -8.62 -4.25 2.93
N GLU A 68 -8.60 -4.81 1.72
CA GLU A 68 -9.81 -5.16 0.97
C GLU A 68 -10.61 -6.27 1.65
N ALA A 69 -9.94 -7.32 2.14
CA ALA A 69 -10.57 -8.36 2.95
C ALA A 69 -11.17 -7.77 4.24
N ALA A 70 -10.49 -6.80 4.85
CA ALA A 70 -10.97 -6.08 6.03
C ALA A 70 -12.24 -5.25 5.76
N LEU A 71 -12.27 -4.55 4.63
CA LEU A 71 -13.41 -3.73 4.21
C LEU A 71 -14.61 -4.60 3.82
N ASN A 72 -14.36 -5.75 3.19
CA ASN A 72 -15.39 -6.69 2.80
C ASN A 72 -16.11 -7.28 4.03
N TRP A 73 -15.39 -7.75 5.07
CA TRP A 73 -16.06 -8.29 6.27
C TRP A 73 -16.90 -7.25 7.00
N ARG A 74 -16.43 -5.99 7.06
CA ARG A 74 -17.13 -4.91 7.77
C ARG A 74 -18.47 -4.54 7.11
N THR A 75 -18.52 -4.64 5.78
CA THR A 75 -19.70 -4.33 4.96
C THR A 75 -20.62 -5.53 4.83
N SER A 76 -20.05 -6.74 4.86
CA SER A 76 -20.76 -8.01 4.96
C SER A 76 -21.30 -8.22 6.38
N ARG A 77 -22.00 -7.23 6.94
CA ARG A 77 -22.83 -7.41 8.13
C ARG A 77 -24.22 -7.85 7.66
N PRO A 78 -24.63 -9.09 7.94
CA PRO A 78 -25.95 -9.53 7.55
C PRO A 78 -27.04 -8.65 8.16
N THR A 79 -27.95 -8.17 7.31
CA THR A 79 -28.97 -7.17 7.66
C THR A 79 -30.20 -7.74 8.37
N TRP A 80 -30.15 -8.98 8.86
CA TRP A 80 -31.24 -9.51 9.72
C TRP A 80 -31.40 -8.75 11.04
N MET A 81 -30.39 -7.98 11.46
CA MET A 81 -30.46 -7.07 12.62
C MET A 81 -31.04 -5.67 12.31
N ALA A 82 -31.32 -5.34 11.04
CA ALA A 82 -31.74 -3.98 10.64
C ALA A 82 -33.27 -3.81 10.47
N ARG A 83 -34.09 -4.81 10.80
CA ARG A 83 -35.57 -4.69 10.78
C ARG A 83 -36.11 -4.43 12.20
N PRO A 84 -36.59 -3.22 12.53
CA PRO A 84 -37.39 -3.03 13.72
C PRO A 84 -38.81 -3.53 13.44
N GLY A 85 -39.13 -4.72 13.94
CA GLY A 85 -40.50 -5.23 14.02
C GLY A 85 -41.14 -5.72 12.73
N GLY A 86 -41.37 -7.03 12.64
CA GLY A 86 -42.28 -7.64 11.67
C GLY A 86 -42.67 -9.02 12.15
N LYS A 87 -43.82 -9.11 12.84
CA LYS A 87 -44.39 -10.34 13.38
C LYS A 87 -44.76 -11.35 12.29
N SER A 88 -45.00 -12.58 12.76
CA SER A 88 -46.06 -13.54 12.38
C SER A 88 -45.68 -14.73 11.50
N GLY A 89 -45.77 -15.91 12.11
CA GLY A 89 -46.54 -17.05 11.57
C GLY A 89 -45.84 -17.96 10.58
N GLN A 90 -45.22 -19.03 11.08
CA GLN A 90 -45.74 -20.40 11.01
C GLN A 90 -44.89 -21.31 11.89
#